data_AF-A0A845JYN8-F1
#
_entry.id   AF-A0A845JYN8-F1
#
_cell.length_a   1.000
_cell.length_b   1.000
_cell.length_c   1.000
_cell.angle_alpha   90.00
_cell.angle_beta   90.00
_cell.angle_gamma   90.00
#
_symmetry.space_group_name_H-M   'P 1'
#
loop_
_entity.id
_entity.type
_entity.pdbx_description
1 polymer ?
#
loop_
_entity_poly.entity_id
_entity_poly.type
_entity_poly.pdbx_seq_one_letter_code
_entity_poly.pdbx_strand_id
1 'polypeptide(L)'
;MSEQILGFYNNRKEELLKEFNHTAALMEGWLVSRFGKNFASNLKSTVQQEYENLIPEIPYIEGIRGRPLNTFLLFTAQELAAYKAMKKLGKTVEEAWEVCHEAIRIKLAAIPKWKRWMLRYFMFSPLVMAIMKRRAGKKEKVLLGSFEIEYLIGDGTDFSFGVNYLQCGNLNFVKKQGGEEFAPYICMSDIALSDALGWGLIRSQTLADGCHYCDFRFKKGGETQITSKTPEVQKTIEKLCK
;
A
#
# COMPACT_ATOMS: atom_id res chain seq x y z
N MET A 1 -21.85 8.49 7.64
CA MET A 1 -20.58 8.90 7.00
C MET A 1 -19.47 8.51 7.96
N SER A 2 -18.40 7.84 7.53
CA SER A 2 -17.29 7.55 8.44
C SER A 2 -16.45 8.82 8.59
N GLU A 3 -16.36 9.35 9.80
CA GLU A 3 -15.49 10.47 10.09
C GLU A 3 -14.02 10.05 9.98
N GLN A 4 -13.18 11.00 9.56
CA GLN A 4 -11.74 10.83 9.47
C GLN A 4 -11.09 11.62 10.61
N ILE A 5 -10.30 10.94 11.43
CA ILE A 5 -9.70 11.50 12.63
C ILE A 5 -8.18 11.61 12.43
N LEU A 6 -7.62 12.79 12.71
CA LEU A 6 -6.18 13.01 12.80
C LEU A 6 -5.71 12.85 14.25
N GLY A 7 -4.45 12.47 14.45
CA GLY A 7 -3.87 12.25 15.78
C GLY A 7 -4.34 10.97 16.49
N PHE A 8 -5.22 10.16 15.88
CA PHE A 8 -5.69 8.90 16.45
C PHE A 8 -4.53 7.96 16.83
N TYR A 9 -3.49 7.92 16.00
CA TYR A 9 -2.34 7.04 16.21
C TYR A 9 -1.33 7.55 17.23
N ASN A 10 -1.50 8.76 17.80
CA ASN A 10 -0.58 9.29 18.82
C ASN A 10 -0.50 8.37 20.04
N ASN A 11 -1.64 7.82 20.47
CA ASN A 11 -1.73 6.89 21.59
C ASN A 11 -1.09 5.52 21.29
N ARG A 12 -0.82 5.21 20.01
CA ARG A 12 -0.18 3.97 19.54
C ARG A 12 1.19 4.21 18.93
N LYS A 13 1.74 5.42 19.08
CA LYS A 13 3.02 5.81 18.48
C LYS A 13 4.14 4.84 18.86
N GLU A 14 4.27 4.51 20.14
CA GLU A 14 5.31 3.58 20.62
C GLU A 14 5.18 2.19 19.99
N GLU A 15 3.96 1.68 19.86
CA GLU A 15 3.69 0.38 19.21
C GLU A 15 4.08 0.41 17.72
N LEU A 16 3.69 1.47 17.01
CA LEU A 16 4.01 1.65 15.59
C LEU A 16 5.53 1.77 15.37
N LEU A 17 6.23 2.53 16.22
CA LEU A 17 7.68 2.66 16.17
C LEU A 17 8.38 1.33 16.50
N LYS A 18 7.82 0.53 17.42
CA LYS A 18 8.34 -0.81 17.73
C LYS A 18 8.19 -1.77 16.55
N GLU A 19 7.05 -1.76 15.87
CA GLU A 19 6.83 -2.57 14.66
C GLU A 19 7.79 -2.16 13.53
N PHE A 20 7.95 -0.85 13.32
CA PHE A 20 8.92 -0.30 12.38
C PHE A 20 10.34 -0.77 12.71
N ASN A 21 10.77 -0.62 13.95
CA ASN A 21 12.11 -1.00 14.41
C ASN A 21 12.38 -2.50 14.26
N HIS A 22 11.37 -3.35 14.47
CA HIS A 22 11.48 -4.78 14.22
C HIS A 22 11.77 -5.07 12.74
N THR A 23 11.05 -4.42 11.82
CA THR A 23 11.28 -4.57 10.38
C THR A 23 12.65 -4.03 9.97
N ALA A 24 13.02 -2.85 10.48
CA ALA A 24 14.32 -2.23 10.20
C ALA A 24 15.50 -3.10 10.68
N ALA A 25 15.36 -3.81 11.80
CA ALA A 25 16.37 -4.76 12.28
C ALA A 25 16.55 -5.95 11.32
N LEU A 26 15.45 -6.48 10.77
CA LEU A 26 15.52 -7.56 9.77
C LEU A 26 16.16 -7.11 8.45
N MET A 27 16.04 -5.82 8.12
CA MET A 27 16.64 -5.23 6.91
C MET A 27 18.13 -4.90 7.06
N GLU A 28 18.68 -4.90 8.26
CA GLU A 28 20.02 -4.36 8.53
C GLU A 28 21.10 -5.00 7.65
N GLY A 29 21.12 -6.33 7.55
CA GLY A 29 22.10 -7.04 6.71
C GLY A 29 22.03 -6.64 5.23
N TRP A 30 20.82 -6.53 4.69
CA TRP A 30 20.59 -6.11 3.30
C TRP A 30 21.00 -4.65 3.07
N LEU A 31 20.61 -3.75 3.98
CA LEU A 31 20.97 -2.33 3.92
C LEU A 31 22.48 -2.11 4.03
N VAL A 32 23.16 -2.82 4.92
CA VAL A 32 24.62 -2.76 5.07
C VAL A 32 25.31 -3.26 3.81
N SER A 33 24.84 -4.36 3.22
CA SER A 33 25.40 -4.89 1.98
C SER A 33 25.22 -3.95 0.80
N ARG A 34 24.10 -3.23 0.72
CA ARG A 34 23.75 -2.36 -0.41
C ARG A 34 24.34 -0.96 -0.31
N PHE A 35 24.35 -0.37 0.89
CA PHE A 35 24.69 1.04 1.09
C PHE A 35 25.84 1.26 2.09
N GLY A 36 26.33 0.20 2.74
CA GLY A 36 27.38 0.29 3.75
C GLY A 36 26.84 0.59 5.16
N LYS A 37 27.64 0.25 6.16
CA LYS A 37 27.25 0.29 7.59
C LYS A 37 26.86 1.68 8.08
N ASN A 38 27.65 2.70 7.73
CA ASN A 38 27.39 4.07 8.18
C ASN A 38 26.09 4.62 7.60
N PHE A 39 25.84 4.36 6.31
CA PHE A 39 24.59 4.76 5.66
C PHE A 39 23.40 4.04 6.27
N ALA A 40 23.47 2.71 6.42
CA ALA A 40 22.38 1.90 6.98
C ALA A 40 21.98 2.36 8.39
N SER A 41 22.96 2.65 9.25
CA SER A 41 22.71 3.18 10.59
C SER A 41 22.06 4.57 10.55
N ASN A 42 22.56 5.47 9.69
CA ASN A 42 22.00 6.80 9.56
C ASN A 42 20.56 6.73 9.03
N LEU A 43 20.33 5.97 7.96
CA LEU A 43 19.02 5.73 7.36
C LEU A 43 18.01 5.28 8.40
N LYS A 44 18.31 4.25 9.20
CA LYS A 44 17.39 3.77 10.24
C LYS A 44 16.91 4.89 11.16
N SER A 45 17.84 5.71 11.67
CA SER A 45 17.49 6.83 12.56
C SER A 45 16.70 7.92 11.84
N THR A 46 17.05 8.25 10.60
CA THR A 46 16.34 9.26 9.80
C THR A 46 14.92 8.81 9.48
N VAL A 47 14.72 7.55 9.05
CA VAL A 47 13.38 6.99 8.78
C VAL A 47 12.52 6.99 10.04
N GLN A 48 13.10 6.63 11.19
CA GLN A 48 12.36 6.66 12.45
C GLN A 48 11.86 8.06 12.78
N GLN A 49 12.70 9.09 12.62
CA GLN A 49 12.31 10.49 12.85
C GLN A 49 11.23 10.95 11.85
N GLU A 50 11.38 10.64 10.57
CA GLU A 50 10.36 10.95 9.56
C GLU A 50 9.03 10.27 9.88
N TYR A 51 9.06 8.99 10.29
CA TYR A 51 7.85 8.27 10.62
C TYR A 51 7.19 8.83 11.88
N GLU A 52 7.96 9.16 12.91
CA GLU A 52 7.47 9.81 14.12
C GLU A 52 6.76 11.14 13.82
N ASN A 53 7.30 11.94 12.90
CA ASN A 53 6.69 13.19 12.45
C ASN A 53 5.41 12.97 11.64
N LEU A 54 5.31 11.86 10.91
CA LEU A 54 4.15 11.52 10.10
C LEU A 54 3.00 10.92 10.92
N ILE A 55 3.27 10.21 12.02
CA ILE A 55 2.25 9.50 12.83
C ILE A 55 1.02 10.37 13.19
N PRO A 56 1.17 11.62 13.68
CA PRO A 56 0.03 12.48 14.01
C PRO A 56 -0.84 12.83 12.80
N GLU A 57 -0.24 12.85 11.61
CA GLU A 57 -0.88 13.24 10.35
C GLU A 57 -1.51 12.06 9.61
N ILE A 58 -1.29 10.81 10.06
CA ILE A 58 -1.88 9.63 9.44
C ILE A 58 -3.39 9.66 9.70
N PRO A 59 -4.23 9.69 8.66
CA PRO A 59 -5.66 9.70 8.85
C PRO A 59 -6.15 8.35 9.36
N TYR A 60 -7.15 8.38 10.24
CA TYR A 60 -7.86 7.20 10.71
C TYR A 60 -9.31 7.25 10.28
N ILE A 61 -9.78 6.18 9.64
CA ILE A 61 -11.16 6.02 9.18
C ILE A 61 -11.90 5.15 10.18
N GLU A 62 -12.96 5.69 10.76
CA GLU A 62 -13.74 4.95 11.74
C GLU A 62 -14.56 3.80 11.15
N GLY A 63 -14.89 2.85 12.03
CA GLY A 63 -15.77 1.73 11.72
C GLY A 63 -15.08 0.54 11.05
N ILE A 64 -15.80 -0.58 11.06
CA ILE A 64 -15.24 -1.87 10.60
C ILE A 64 -14.82 -1.86 9.13
N ARG A 65 -15.46 -1.01 8.31
CA ARG A 65 -15.16 -0.87 6.88
C ARG A 65 -13.88 -0.06 6.61
N GLY A 66 -13.48 0.81 7.53
CA GLY A 66 -12.25 1.60 7.45
C GLY A 66 -10.99 0.79 7.79
N ARG A 67 -11.12 -0.29 8.58
CA ARG A 67 -9.98 -1.12 9.04
C ARG A 67 -8.98 -1.51 7.94
N PRO A 68 -9.37 -2.09 6.79
CA PRO A 68 -8.40 -2.41 5.74
C PRO A 68 -7.73 -1.16 5.15
N LEU A 69 -8.48 -0.07 4.97
CA LEU A 69 -7.94 1.20 4.45
C LEU A 69 -6.93 1.81 5.43
N ASN A 70 -7.19 1.73 6.73
CA ASN A 70 -6.28 2.16 7.79
C ASN A 70 -4.97 1.38 7.79
N THR A 71 -5.01 0.06 7.52
CA THR A 71 -3.79 -0.74 7.35
C THR A 71 -2.96 -0.22 6.17
N PHE A 72 -3.57 0.07 5.03
CA PHE A 72 -2.85 0.63 3.88
C PHE A 72 -2.28 2.03 4.18
N LEU A 73 -3.02 2.88 4.90
CA LEU A 73 -2.54 4.20 5.32
C LEU A 73 -1.29 4.11 6.22
N LEU A 74 -1.25 3.15 7.15
CA LEU A 74 -0.07 2.90 7.99
C LEU A 74 1.12 2.42 7.16
N PHE A 75 0.90 1.54 6.17
CA PHE A 75 1.96 1.12 5.24
C PHE A 75 2.49 2.30 4.42
N THR A 76 1.59 3.07 3.80
CA THR A 76 1.92 4.28 3.04
C THR A 76 2.73 5.28 3.87
N ALA A 77 2.41 5.46 5.16
CA ALA A 77 3.17 6.36 6.02
C ALA A 77 4.60 5.89 6.30
N GLN A 78 4.83 4.57 6.42
CA GLN A 78 6.18 4.02 6.58
C GLN A 78 6.99 4.14 5.29
N GLU A 79 6.38 3.87 4.14
CA GLU A 79 7.03 4.03 2.82
C GLU A 79 7.38 5.49 2.55
N LEU A 80 6.47 6.41 2.88
CA LEU A 80 6.71 7.84 2.76
C LEU A 80 7.85 8.30 3.69
N ALA A 81 7.91 7.79 4.92
CA ALA A 81 9.02 8.06 5.83
C ALA A 81 10.36 7.57 5.26
N ALA A 82 10.37 6.36 4.71
CA ALA A 82 11.54 5.77 4.05
C ALA A 82 12.00 6.62 2.87
N TYR A 83 11.08 7.05 2.01
CA TYR A 83 11.37 7.94 0.89
C TYR A 83 11.93 9.28 1.33
N LYS A 84 11.29 9.96 2.31
CA LYS A 84 11.78 11.25 2.82
C LYS A 84 13.20 11.13 3.36
N ALA A 85 13.50 10.07 4.11
CA ALA A 85 14.83 9.81 4.63
C ALA A 85 15.86 9.54 3.52
N MET A 86 15.53 8.67 2.56
CA MET A 86 16.40 8.36 1.42
C MET A 86 16.72 9.61 0.62
N LYS A 87 15.71 10.45 0.34
CA LYS A 87 15.89 11.73 -0.36
C LYS A 87 16.79 12.70 0.43
N LYS A 88 16.60 12.82 1.76
CA LYS A 88 17.48 13.61 2.64
C LYS A 88 18.94 13.13 2.62
N LEU A 89 19.15 11.83 2.43
CA LEU A 89 20.48 11.22 2.34
C LEU A 89 21.03 11.18 0.90
N GLY A 90 20.42 11.93 -0.03
CA GLY A 90 20.90 12.09 -1.40
C GLY A 90 20.65 10.90 -2.31
N LYS A 91 19.69 10.03 -1.98
CA LYS A 91 19.29 8.88 -2.79
C LYS A 91 18.15 9.18 -3.74
N THR A 92 18.10 8.39 -4.81
CA THR A 92 17.06 8.48 -5.84
C THR A 92 15.73 7.90 -5.37
N VAL A 93 14.66 8.24 -6.09
CA VAL A 93 13.30 7.75 -5.87
C VAL A 93 13.25 6.22 -6.06
N GLU A 94 13.99 5.71 -7.05
CA GLU A 94 14.11 4.29 -7.35
C GLU A 94 14.85 3.53 -6.24
N GLU A 95 15.95 4.07 -5.72
CA GLU A 95 16.64 3.47 -4.56
C GLU A 95 15.75 3.48 -3.31
N ALA A 96 14.95 4.54 -3.12
CA ALA A 96 13.98 4.59 -2.02
C ALA A 96 12.90 3.52 -2.18
N TRP A 97 12.44 3.29 -3.41
CA TRP A 97 11.52 2.21 -3.73
C TRP A 97 12.14 0.83 -3.47
N GLU A 98 13.41 0.58 -3.84
CA GLU A 98 14.11 -0.68 -3.55
C GLU A 98 14.07 -1.01 -2.05
N VAL A 99 14.32 -0.02 -1.19
CA VAL A 99 14.22 -0.16 0.27
C VAL A 99 12.79 -0.51 0.70
N CYS A 100 11.78 0.21 0.20
CA CYS A 100 10.38 -0.05 0.55
C CYS A 100 9.92 -1.43 0.09
N HIS A 101 10.27 -1.81 -1.12
CA HIS A 101 9.94 -3.11 -1.70
C HIS A 101 10.54 -4.26 -0.88
N GLU A 102 11.80 -4.16 -0.47
CA GLU A 102 12.43 -5.18 0.37
C GLU A 102 11.78 -5.24 1.76
N ALA A 103 11.43 -4.09 2.35
CA ALA A 103 10.70 -4.04 3.61
C ALA A 103 9.35 -4.77 3.51
N ILE A 104 8.60 -4.54 2.43
CA ILE A 104 7.33 -5.21 2.17
C ILE A 104 7.53 -6.72 2.02
N ARG A 105 8.55 -7.15 1.27
CA ARG A 105 8.87 -8.57 1.10
C ARG A 105 9.16 -9.26 2.43
N ILE A 106 9.95 -8.63 3.31
CA ILE A 106 10.26 -9.16 4.65
C ILE A 106 9.00 -9.28 5.49
N LYS A 107 8.16 -8.23 5.52
CA LYS A 107 6.90 -8.24 6.26
C LYS A 107 5.95 -9.34 5.76
N LEU A 108 5.83 -9.47 4.44
CA LEU A 108 4.98 -10.50 3.84
C LEU A 108 5.55 -11.90 4.10
N ALA A 109 6.87 -12.07 4.04
CA ALA A 109 7.56 -13.32 4.35
C ALA A 109 7.28 -13.78 5.79
N ALA A 110 7.15 -12.85 6.74
CA ALA A 110 6.80 -13.14 8.13
C ALA A 110 5.36 -13.65 8.32
N ILE A 111 4.45 -13.42 7.37
CA ILE A 111 3.08 -13.95 7.45
C ILE A 111 3.12 -15.47 7.18
N PRO A 112 2.65 -16.32 8.11
CA PRO A 112 2.62 -17.77 7.91
C PRO A 112 1.84 -18.18 6.65
N LYS A 113 2.32 -19.19 5.92
CA LYS A 113 1.70 -19.68 4.67
C LYS A 113 0.22 -20.01 4.81
N TRP A 114 -0.17 -20.63 5.93
CA TRP A 114 -1.58 -20.95 6.21
C TRP A 114 -2.44 -19.69 6.39
N LYS A 115 -1.91 -18.62 7.01
CA LYS A 115 -2.62 -17.34 7.14
C LYS A 115 -2.80 -16.68 5.76
N ARG A 116 -1.77 -16.68 4.91
CA ARG A 116 -1.88 -16.17 3.52
C ARG A 116 -2.93 -16.95 2.74
N TRP A 117 -2.91 -18.28 2.85
CA TRP A 117 -3.91 -19.15 2.24
C TRP A 117 -5.33 -18.84 2.72
N MET A 118 -5.54 -18.64 4.03
CA MET A 118 -6.85 -18.26 4.57
C MET A 118 -7.30 -16.89 4.08
N LEU A 119 -6.42 -15.88 4.07
CA LEU A 119 -6.75 -14.54 3.58
C LEU A 119 -7.16 -14.56 2.11
N ARG A 120 -6.43 -15.33 1.29
CA ARG A 120 -6.77 -15.58 -0.12
C ARG A 120 -8.15 -16.21 -0.26
N TYR A 121 -8.42 -17.27 0.50
CA TYR A 121 -9.70 -17.97 0.44
C TYR A 121 -10.86 -17.08 0.90
N PHE A 122 -10.66 -16.33 1.98
CA PHE A 122 -11.66 -15.41 2.53
C PHE A 122 -12.04 -14.31 1.53
N MET A 123 -11.06 -13.73 0.82
CA MET A 123 -11.31 -12.67 -0.16
C MET A 123 -12.28 -13.10 -1.27
N PHE A 124 -12.21 -14.36 -1.70
CA PHE A 124 -13.10 -14.92 -2.73
C PHE A 124 -14.19 -15.83 -2.16
N SER A 125 -14.52 -15.66 -0.87
CA SER A 125 -15.58 -16.44 -0.23
C SER A 125 -16.97 -16.03 -0.74
N PRO A 126 -17.96 -16.94 -0.72
CA PRO A 126 -19.34 -16.62 -1.11
C PRO A 126 -19.93 -15.44 -0.33
N LEU A 127 -19.56 -15.28 0.94
CA LEU A 127 -19.98 -14.16 1.78
C LEU A 127 -19.47 -12.82 1.25
N VAL A 128 -18.16 -12.72 0.97
CA VAL A 128 -17.57 -11.50 0.42
C VAL A 128 -18.18 -11.20 -0.94
N MET A 129 -18.31 -12.21 -1.81
CA MET A 129 -18.93 -12.05 -3.13
C MET A 129 -20.38 -11.55 -3.05
N ALA A 130 -21.19 -12.07 -2.12
CA ALA A 130 -22.56 -11.61 -1.91
C ALA A 130 -22.61 -10.15 -1.44
N ILE A 131 -21.71 -9.74 -0.54
CA ILE A 131 -21.58 -8.35 -0.09
C ILE A 131 -21.20 -7.45 -1.27
N MET A 132 -20.21 -7.84 -2.07
CA MET A 132 -19.77 -7.07 -3.24
C MET A 132 -20.88 -6.96 -4.28
N LYS A 133 -21.62 -8.05 -4.55
CA LYS A 133 -22.74 -8.04 -5.50
C LYS A 133 -23.87 -7.13 -5.07
N ARG A 134 -24.21 -7.15 -3.77
CA ARG A 134 -25.20 -6.23 -3.21
C ARG A 134 -24.77 -4.76 -3.36
N ARG A 135 -23.49 -4.45 -3.17
CA ARG A 135 -22.97 -3.08 -3.31
C ARG A 135 -22.94 -2.63 -4.75
N ALA A 136 -22.40 -3.44 -5.64
CA ALA A 136 -22.35 -3.16 -7.07
C ALA A 136 -23.76 -2.95 -7.66
N GLY A 137 -24.73 -3.78 -7.26
CA GLY A 137 -26.12 -3.66 -7.71
C GLY A 137 -26.81 -2.35 -7.29
N LYS A 138 -26.37 -1.72 -6.19
CA LYS A 138 -26.88 -0.40 -5.78
C LYS A 138 -26.28 0.76 -6.56
N LYS A 139 -25.19 0.53 -7.32
CA LYS A 139 -24.39 1.59 -7.98
C LYS A 139 -24.03 2.74 -7.02
N GLU A 140 -23.88 2.43 -5.74
CA GLU A 140 -23.67 3.41 -4.69
C GLU A 140 -22.16 3.69 -4.58
N LYS A 141 -21.80 4.97 -4.72
CA LYS A 141 -20.46 5.44 -4.38
C LYS A 141 -20.36 5.57 -2.86
N VAL A 142 -19.43 4.83 -2.27
CA VAL A 142 -19.23 4.81 -0.82
C VAL A 142 -18.07 5.72 -0.48
N LEU A 143 -18.36 6.74 0.33
CA LEU A 143 -17.34 7.61 0.92
C LEU A 143 -16.89 7.03 2.27
N LEU A 144 -15.60 6.69 2.37
CA LEU A 144 -14.93 6.23 3.59
C LEU A 144 -13.74 7.13 3.91
N GLY A 145 -13.95 8.17 4.72
CA GLY A 145 -12.96 9.23 4.92
C GLY A 145 -12.60 9.86 3.58
N SER A 146 -11.31 9.90 3.26
CA SER A 146 -10.79 10.41 1.98
C SER A 146 -10.84 9.41 0.81
N PHE A 147 -11.52 8.28 0.95
CA PHE A 147 -11.68 7.29 -0.12
C PHE A 147 -13.10 7.34 -0.68
N GLU A 148 -13.22 7.56 -1.98
CA GLU A 148 -14.48 7.42 -2.71
C GLU A 148 -14.42 6.16 -3.56
N ILE A 149 -15.31 5.21 -3.26
CA ILE A 149 -15.20 3.82 -3.71
C ILE A 149 -16.47 3.41 -4.45
N GLU A 150 -16.31 2.96 -5.68
CA GLU A 150 -17.36 2.30 -6.46
C GLU A 150 -17.05 0.80 -6.58
N TYR A 151 -18.05 -0.04 -6.33
CA TYR A 151 -17.91 -1.50 -6.36
C TYR A 151 -18.43 -2.06 -7.67
N LEU A 152 -17.71 -3.03 -8.23
CA LEU A 152 -18.05 -3.71 -9.47
C LEU A 152 -18.08 -5.23 -9.26
N ILE A 153 -18.98 -5.90 -9.97
CA ILE A 153 -18.94 -7.35 -10.12
C ILE A 153 -18.49 -7.67 -11.53
N GLY A 154 -17.50 -8.55 -11.63
CA GLY A 154 -17.06 -9.08 -12.91
C GLY A 154 -17.97 -10.20 -13.37
N ASP A 155 -17.82 -10.56 -14.64
CA ASP A 155 -18.49 -11.69 -15.25
C ASP A 155 -17.96 -13.05 -14.74
N GLY A 156 -16.86 -13.04 -13.97
CA GLY A 156 -16.18 -14.22 -13.46
C GLY A 156 -15.10 -14.76 -14.40
N THR A 157 -15.09 -14.33 -15.66
CA THR A 157 -14.13 -14.73 -16.70
C THR A 157 -12.93 -13.80 -16.69
N ASP A 158 -13.19 -12.50 -16.76
CA ASP A 158 -12.14 -11.47 -16.77
C ASP A 158 -11.64 -11.23 -15.36
N PHE A 159 -12.57 -11.04 -14.42
CA PHE A 159 -12.30 -10.87 -13.00
C PHE A 159 -13.51 -11.29 -12.15
N SER A 160 -13.30 -11.54 -10.87
CA SER A 160 -14.37 -11.96 -9.94
C SER A 160 -15.16 -10.76 -9.41
N PHE A 161 -14.45 -9.76 -8.88
CA PHE A 161 -15.03 -8.49 -8.44
C PHE A 161 -13.99 -7.38 -8.55
N GLY A 162 -14.45 -6.13 -8.55
CA GLY A 162 -13.60 -4.98 -8.74
C GLY A 162 -14.00 -3.81 -7.86
N VAL A 163 -13.08 -2.86 -7.77
CA VAL A 163 -13.25 -1.60 -7.06
C VAL A 163 -12.65 -0.49 -7.91
N ASN A 164 -13.42 0.56 -8.17
CA ASN A 164 -12.90 1.82 -8.66
C ASN A 164 -12.68 2.76 -7.48
N TYR A 165 -11.46 3.21 -7.27
CA TYR A 165 -11.17 4.31 -6.37
C TYR A 165 -11.23 5.61 -7.17
N LEU A 166 -12.26 6.42 -6.94
CA LEU A 166 -12.42 7.74 -7.55
C LEU A 166 -11.65 8.81 -6.77
N GLN A 167 -11.47 8.57 -5.46
CA GLN A 167 -10.56 9.31 -4.58
C GLN A 167 -9.78 8.33 -3.71
N CYS A 168 -8.51 8.62 -3.46
CA CYS A 168 -7.62 7.75 -2.71
C CYS A 168 -7.01 8.50 -1.52
N GLY A 169 -7.33 8.05 -0.30
CA GLY A 169 -6.80 8.64 0.91
C GLY A 169 -5.28 8.50 1.04
N ASN A 170 -4.67 7.41 0.52
CA ASN A 170 -3.22 7.26 0.50
C ASN A 170 -2.56 8.33 -0.37
N LEU A 171 -3.10 8.55 -1.59
CA LEU A 171 -2.59 9.58 -2.50
C LEU A 171 -2.75 10.98 -1.88
N ASN A 172 -3.92 11.28 -1.32
CA ASN A 172 -4.18 12.58 -0.68
C ASN A 172 -3.21 12.81 0.50
N PHE A 173 -2.97 11.80 1.33
CA PHE A 173 -2.03 11.86 2.43
C PHE A 173 -0.60 12.10 1.93
N VAL A 174 -0.14 11.34 0.93
CA VAL A 174 1.21 11.47 0.36
C VAL A 174 1.43 12.87 -0.23
N LYS A 175 0.44 13.40 -0.98
CA LYS A 175 0.49 14.75 -1.53
C LYS A 175 0.57 15.83 -0.44
N LYS A 176 -0.29 15.75 0.57
CA LYS A 176 -0.28 16.68 1.72
C LYS A 176 1.10 16.75 2.39
N GLN A 177 1.86 15.65 2.33
CA GLN A 177 3.16 15.50 2.95
C GLN A 177 4.35 15.75 2.01
N GLY A 178 4.12 16.22 0.78
CA GLY A 178 5.17 16.55 -0.20
C GLY A 178 5.82 15.33 -0.87
N GLY A 179 5.10 14.22 -0.97
CA GLY A 179 5.58 12.95 -1.53
C GLY A 179 5.08 12.64 -2.95
N GLU A 180 4.58 13.63 -3.69
CA GLU A 180 3.98 13.49 -5.03
C GLU A 180 4.81 12.62 -5.98
N GLU A 181 6.11 12.92 -6.04
CA GLU A 181 7.10 12.23 -6.89
C GLU A 181 7.17 10.71 -6.58
N PHE A 182 6.96 10.32 -5.33
CA PHE A 182 7.02 8.93 -4.88
C PHE A 182 5.65 8.23 -4.89
N ALA A 183 4.56 8.96 -5.07
CA ALA A 183 3.21 8.40 -4.97
C ALA A 183 2.93 7.24 -5.94
N PRO A 184 3.37 7.28 -7.22
CA PRO A 184 3.25 6.14 -8.13
C PRO A 184 3.98 4.88 -7.64
N TYR A 185 5.14 5.04 -7.00
CA TYR A 185 5.92 3.92 -6.45
C TYR A 185 5.20 3.28 -5.26
N ILE A 186 4.59 4.07 -4.38
CA ILE A 186 3.75 3.53 -3.28
C ILE A 186 2.62 2.64 -3.83
N CYS A 187 2.01 3.03 -4.96
CA CYS A 187 0.98 2.20 -5.59
C CYS A 187 1.54 0.86 -6.12
N MET A 188 2.85 0.73 -6.41
CA MET A 188 3.44 -0.54 -6.81
C MET A 188 3.48 -1.58 -5.67
N SER A 189 3.34 -1.16 -4.41
CA SER A 189 3.29 -2.08 -3.25
C SER A 189 2.14 -3.08 -3.33
N ASP A 190 1.10 -2.72 -4.08
CA ASP A 190 0.01 -3.61 -4.46
C ASP A 190 0.49 -4.89 -5.17
N ILE A 191 1.60 -4.84 -5.92
CA ILE A 191 2.16 -6.01 -6.62
C ILE A 191 2.58 -7.06 -5.61
N ALA A 192 3.51 -6.67 -4.72
CA ALA A 192 4.04 -7.58 -3.70
C ALA A 192 2.93 -8.11 -2.77
N LEU A 193 1.98 -7.25 -2.39
CA LEU A 193 0.83 -7.62 -1.58
C LEU A 193 -0.08 -8.62 -2.30
N SER A 194 -0.45 -8.33 -3.55
CA SER A 194 -1.33 -9.20 -4.35
C SER A 194 -0.69 -10.56 -4.59
N ASP A 195 0.60 -10.62 -4.91
CA ASP A 195 1.32 -11.87 -5.13
C ASP A 195 1.39 -12.71 -3.87
N ALA A 196 1.77 -12.10 -2.74
CA ALA A 196 1.88 -12.80 -1.46
C ALA A 196 0.53 -13.31 -0.96
N LEU A 197 -0.57 -12.61 -1.26
CA LEU A 197 -1.92 -12.96 -0.83
C LEU A 197 -2.73 -13.70 -1.92
N GLY A 198 -2.15 -13.91 -3.10
CA GLY A 198 -2.76 -14.58 -4.24
C GLY A 198 -4.08 -13.95 -4.68
N TRP A 199 -4.11 -12.62 -4.75
CA TRP A 199 -5.28 -11.84 -5.09
C TRP A 199 -5.54 -11.74 -6.60
N GLY A 200 -4.52 -11.96 -7.44
CA GLY A 200 -4.65 -11.81 -8.89
C GLY A 200 -5.16 -10.43 -9.26
N LEU A 201 -4.55 -9.39 -8.68
CA LEU A 201 -4.93 -8.00 -8.89
C LEU A 201 -4.50 -7.55 -10.28
N ILE A 202 -5.46 -7.09 -11.08
CA ILE A 202 -5.26 -6.44 -12.36
C ILE A 202 -5.59 -4.95 -12.17
N ARG A 203 -4.68 -4.06 -12.59
CA ARG A 203 -4.84 -2.60 -12.50
C ARG A 203 -4.11 -1.90 -13.64
N SER A 204 -4.83 -1.10 -14.43
CA SER A 204 -4.31 -0.39 -15.61
C SER A 204 -4.35 1.13 -15.51
N GLN A 205 -5.15 1.65 -14.58
CA GLN A 205 -5.32 3.06 -14.27
C GLN A 205 -5.00 3.31 -12.80
N THR A 206 -4.33 4.44 -12.56
CA THR A 206 -3.91 4.85 -11.22
C THR A 206 -4.07 6.35 -11.08
N LEU A 207 -4.74 6.80 -10.02
CA LEU A 207 -4.82 8.21 -9.66
C LEU A 207 -3.43 8.86 -9.49
N ALA A 208 -2.46 8.10 -8.96
CA ALA A 208 -1.09 8.57 -8.78
C ALA A 208 -0.37 8.83 -10.11
N ASP A 209 -0.74 8.11 -11.17
CA ASP A 209 -0.23 8.32 -12.53
C ASP A 209 -0.99 9.41 -13.30
N GLY A 210 -1.92 10.13 -12.64
CA GLY A 210 -2.77 11.14 -13.27
C GLY A 210 -4.01 10.60 -13.98
N CYS A 211 -4.37 9.33 -13.81
CA CYS A 211 -5.62 8.79 -14.34
C CYS A 211 -6.84 9.31 -13.56
N HIS A 212 -8.05 9.14 -14.11
CA HIS A 212 -9.29 9.60 -13.48
C HIS A 212 -9.72 8.75 -12.25
N TYR A 213 -9.28 7.50 -12.16
CA TYR A 213 -9.57 6.59 -11.05
C TYR A 213 -8.52 5.47 -11.01
N CYS A 214 -8.50 4.69 -9.92
CA CYS A 214 -7.78 3.41 -9.89
C CYS A 214 -8.74 2.25 -10.15
N ASP A 215 -8.43 1.39 -11.12
CA ASP A 215 -9.32 0.33 -11.62
C ASP A 215 -8.97 -1.07 -11.08
N PHE A 216 -9.05 -1.28 -9.77
CA PHE A 216 -8.71 -2.57 -9.16
C PHE A 216 -9.68 -3.67 -9.63
N ARG A 217 -9.15 -4.75 -10.20
CA ARG A 217 -9.90 -5.96 -10.58
C ARG A 217 -9.25 -7.17 -9.94
N PHE A 218 -10.00 -7.95 -9.19
CA PHE A 218 -9.48 -9.13 -8.49
C PHE A 218 -9.93 -10.40 -9.18
N LYS A 219 -8.96 -11.24 -9.58
CA LYS A 219 -9.22 -12.51 -10.27
C LYS A 219 -8.77 -13.69 -9.41
N LYS A 220 -9.71 -14.52 -8.98
CA LYS A 220 -9.40 -15.73 -8.22
C LYS A 220 -8.48 -16.65 -9.02
N GLY A 221 -7.28 -16.91 -8.50
CA GLY A 221 -6.29 -17.74 -9.17
C GLY A 221 -5.66 -17.10 -10.42
N GLY A 222 -5.93 -15.82 -10.67
CA GLY A 222 -5.24 -15.05 -11.70
C GLY A 222 -3.88 -14.56 -11.21
N GLU A 223 -3.06 -14.14 -12.17
CA GLU A 223 -1.78 -13.48 -11.91
C GLU A 223 -1.99 -11.99 -11.64
N THR A 224 -1.09 -11.39 -10.86
CA THR A 224 -1.07 -9.95 -10.65
C THR A 224 -0.55 -9.25 -11.90
N GLN A 225 -1.31 -8.27 -12.41
CA GLN A 225 -0.98 -7.50 -13.60
C GLN A 225 -1.23 -6.02 -13.33
N ILE A 226 -0.17 -5.29 -12.99
CA ILE A 226 -0.26 -3.85 -12.72
C ILE A 226 0.57 -3.12 -13.77
N THR A 227 0.00 -2.08 -14.37
CA THR A 227 0.73 -1.15 -15.25
C THR A 227 0.67 0.26 -14.68
N SER A 228 1.71 1.06 -14.95
CA SER A 228 1.73 2.48 -14.61
C SER A 228 1.80 3.34 -15.87
N LYS A 229 1.16 4.52 -15.85
CA LYS A 229 1.37 5.55 -16.89
C LYS A 229 2.61 6.41 -16.66
N THR A 230 3.25 6.29 -15.50
CA THR A 230 4.55 6.92 -15.21
C THR A 230 5.67 6.04 -15.77
N PRO A 231 6.44 6.50 -16.77
CA PRO A 231 7.40 5.66 -17.50
C PRO A 231 8.47 4.99 -16.62
N GLU A 232 9.01 5.72 -15.64
CA GLU A 232 10.05 5.25 -14.74
C GLU A 232 9.54 4.12 -13.82
N VAL A 233 8.29 4.26 -13.37
CA VAL A 233 7.56 3.31 -12.54
C VAL A 233 7.23 2.06 -13.36
N GLN A 234 6.73 2.23 -14.58
CA GLN A 234 6.45 1.12 -15.51
C GLN A 234 7.72 0.31 -15.81
N LYS A 235 8.84 0.98 -16.08
CA LYS A 235 10.14 0.33 -16.26
C LYS A 235 10.59 -0.44 -15.00
N THR A 236 10.25 0.06 -13.83
CA THR A 236 10.54 -0.61 -12.56
C THR A 236 9.66 -1.85 -12.35
N ILE A 237 8.37 -1.77 -12.69
CA ILE A 237 7.45 -2.93 -12.70
C ILE A 237 7.99 -4.03 -13.61
N GLU A 238 8.40 -3.70 -14.83
CA GLU A 238 8.94 -4.65 -15.80
C GLU A 238 10.23 -5.34 -15.35
N LYS A 239 10.99 -4.73 -14.43
CA LYS A 239 12.16 -5.36 -13.81
C LYS A 239 11.77 -6.32 -12.68
N LEU A 240 10.68 -6.05 -11.97
CA LEU A 240 10.18 -6.91 -10.89
C LEU A 240 9.52 -8.19 -11.41
N CYS A 241 8.90 -8.12 -12.58
CA CYS A 241 8.19 -9.25 -13.20
C CYS A 241 9.10 -10.18 -14.06
N LYS A 242 10.41 -9.90 -14.13
CA LYS A 242 11.43 -10.73 -14.80
C LYS A 242 12.14 -11.63 -13.80
#